data_AF-A0A5C7XP51-F1
#
_entry.id   AF-A0A5C7XP51-F1
#
_cell.length_a   1.000
_cell.length_b   1.000
_cell.length_c   1.000
_cell.angle_alpha   90.00
_cell.angle_beta   90.00
_cell.angle_gamma   90.00
#
_symmetry.space_group_name_H-M   'P 1'
#
loop_
_entity.id
_entity.type
_entity.pdbx_description
1 polymer ?
#
loop_
_entity_poly.entity_id
_entity_poly.type
_entity_poly.pdbx_seq_one_letter_code
_entity_poly.pdbx_strand_id
1 'polypeptide(L)'
;MPVDRLLPDQDAADLIALTRDIADKVLTPIVDEHERSETYPEGVFAQLGAAGLLSLAQPEEWGGAGQLFEIYLQVLEELAAGGAAVAVGVGGHSLCCNPLLSFGADEEKRRWLRGMRA
;
A
#
# COMPACT_ATOMS: atom_id res chain seq x y z
N MET A 1 4.36 1.43 21.98
CA MET A 1 4.17 2.88 21.78
C MET A 1 4.24 3.13 20.29
N PRO A 2 3.36 3.97 19.74
CA PRO A 2 3.49 4.39 18.35
C PRO A 2 4.82 5.12 18.15
N VAL A 3 5.41 4.97 16.96
CA VAL A 3 6.61 5.70 16.55
C VAL A 3 6.26 7.20 16.45
N ASP A 4 7.12 8.05 17.00
CA ASP A 4 7.06 9.50 16.78
C ASP A 4 7.69 9.80 15.41
N ARG A 5 6.87 10.26 14.45
CA ARG A 5 7.24 10.38 13.03
C ARG A 5 7.41 11.84 12.63
N LEU A 6 8.42 12.10 11.80
CA LEU A 6 8.54 13.35 11.08
C LEU A 6 7.66 13.28 9.83
N LEU A 7 6.63 14.12 9.79
CA LEU A 7 5.65 14.18 8.71
C LEU A 7 5.47 15.64 8.26
N PRO A 8 5.25 15.88 6.95
CA PRO A 8 5.23 17.25 6.42
C PRO A 8 3.97 18.03 6.79
N ASP A 9 2.85 17.36 7.04
CA ASP A 9 1.55 17.97 7.30
C ASP A 9 0.58 17.02 8.03
N GLN A 10 -0.63 17.53 8.30
CA GLN A 10 -1.68 16.78 9.00
C GLN A 10 -2.26 15.65 8.12
N ASP A 11 -2.34 15.83 6.80
CA ASP A 11 -2.90 14.80 5.91
C ASP A 11 -2.01 13.54 5.91
N ALA A 12 -0.68 13.73 5.94
CA ALA A 12 0.27 12.64 6.13
C ALA A 12 0.12 11.95 7.49
N ALA A 13 -0.13 12.71 8.56
CA ALA A 13 -0.39 12.16 9.89
C ALA A 13 -1.68 11.33 9.93
N ASP A 14 -2.74 11.81 9.28
CA ASP A 14 -4.02 11.11 9.18
C ASP A 14 -3.90 9.84 8.34
N LEU A 15 -3.12 9.85 7.26
CA LEU A 15 -2.82 8.67 6.45
C LEU A 15 -2.09 7.59 7.26
N ILE A 16 -1.11 7.97 8.09
CA ILE A 16 -0.43 7.04 8.99
C ILE A 16 -1.40 6.47 10.03
N ALA A 17 -2.26 7.31 10.61
CA ALA A 17 -3.27 6.86 11.58
C ALA A 17 -4.26 5.87 10.95
N LEU A 18 -4.74 6.15 9.73
CA LEU A 18 -5.58 5.25 8.96
C LEU A 18 -4.89 3.92 8.66
N THR A 19 -3.63 3.97 8.22
CA THR A 19 -2.85 2.76 7.92
C THR A 19 -2.72 1.87 9.16
N ARG A 20 -2.41 2.47 10.32
CA ARG A 20 -2.32 1.74 11.58
C ARG A 20 -3.66 1.11 11.99
N ASP A 21 -4.75 1.85 11.88
CA ASP A 21 -6.08 1.34 12.19
C ASP A 21 -6.47 0.15 11.30
N ILE A 22 -6.15 0.21 10.00
CA ILE A 22 -6.34 -0.91 9.07
C ILE A 22 -5.44 -2.08 9.44
N ALA A 23 -4.17 -1.86 9.73
CA ALA A 23 -3.24 -2.93 10.12
C ALA A 23 -3.75 -3.66 11.38
N ASP A 24 -4.14 -2.91 12.42
CA ASP A 24 -4.65 -3.44 13.68
C ASP A 24 -5.96 -4.22 13.52
N LYS A 25 -6.83 -3.82 12.59
CA LYS A 25 -8.14 -4.45 12.38
C LYS A 25 -8.12 -5.59 11.37
N VAL A 26 -7.28 -5.51 10.34
CA VAL A 26 -7.32 -6.41 9.18
C VAL A 26 -6.15 -7.39 9.17
N LEU A 27 -4.96 -6.99 9.63
CA LEU A 27 -3.75 -7.82 9.55
C LEU A 27 -3.43 -8.51 10.88
N THR A 28 -3.29 -7.75 11.95
CA THR A 28 -2.87 -8.23 13.26
C THR A 28 -3.71 -9.40 13.79
N PRO A 29 -5.04 -9.45 13.62
CA PRO A 29 -5.85 -10.56 14.15
C PRO A 29 -5.66 -11.90 13.42
N ILE A 30 -5.13 -11.89 12.19
CA ILE A 30 -5.10 -13.08 11.32
C ILE A 30 -3.68 -13.55 10.99
N VAL A 31 -2.66 -12.70 11.21
CA VAL A 31 -1.29 -12.95 10.74
C VAL A 31 -0.68 -14.23 11.32
N ASP A 32 -0.82 -14.47 12.64
CA ASP A 32 -0.18 -15.61 13.31
C ASP A 32 -0.68 -16.96 12.76
N GLU A 33 -1.99 -17.09 12.50
CA GLU A 33 -2.56 -18.33 11.98
C GLU A 33 -2.21 -18.54 10.51
N HIS A 34 -2.24 -17.48 9.68
CA HIS A 34 -1.88 -17.59 8.27
C HIS A 34 -0.39 -17.94 8.08
N GLU A 35 0.50 -17.31 8.85
CA GLU A 35 1.93 -17.63 8.82
C GLU A 35 2.18 -19.07 9.29
N ARG A 36 1.53 -19.50 10.38
CA ARG A 36 1.69 -20.87 10.91
C ARG A 36 1.14 -21.95 9.96
N SER A 37 0.03 -21.66 9.28
CA SER A 37 -0.65 -22.61 8.39
C SER A 37 -0.20 -22.51 6.93
N GLU A 38 0.68 -21.56 6.60
CA GLU A 38 1.16 -21.28 5.24
C GLU A 38 0.00 -21.02 4.25
N THR A 39 -1.06 -20.34 4.70
CA THR A 39 -2.25 -20.07 3.88
C THR A 39 -2.33 -18.62 3.42
N TYR A 40 -2.93 -18.39 2.25
CA TYR A 40 -3.10 -17.06 1.69
C TYR A 40 -4.24 -16.29 2.39
N PRO A 41 -4.03 -15.02 2.79
CA PRO A 41 -5.05 -14.21 3.45
C PRO A 41 -6.02 -13.59 2.44
N GLU A 42 -7.00 -14.38 2.02
CA GLU A 42 -7.99 -14.00 1.00
C GLU A 42 -8.70 -12.69 1.37
N GLY A 43 -8.82 -11.77 0.41
CA GLY A 43 -9.54 -10.50 0.59
C GLY A 43 -8.77 -9.37 1.29
N VAL A 44 -7.59 -9.62 1.86
CA VAL A 44 -6.78 -8.55 2.49
C VAL A 44 -6.39 -7.48 1.47
N PHE A 45 -5.84 -7.86 0.32
CA PHE A 45 -5.42 -6.89 -0.69
C PHE A 45 -6.59 -6.10 -1.28
N ALA A 46 -7.78 -6.69 -1.37
CA ALA A 46 -8.98 -5.96 -1.80
C ALA A 46 -9.37 -4.85 -0.81
N GLN A 47 -9.22 -5.10 0.50
CA GLN A 47 -9.46 -4.08 1.53
C GLN A 47 -8.40 -2.98 1.49
N LEU A 48 -7.12 -3.33 1.31
CA LEU A 48 -6.03 -2.35 1.17
C LEU A 48 -6.20 -1.48 -0.08
N GLY A 49 -6.64 -2.07 -1.20
CA GLY A 49 -6.94 -1.36 -2.45
C GLY A 49 -8.12 -0.40 -2.30
N ALA A 50 -9.22 -0.85 -1.68
CA ALA A 50 -10.37 -0.01 -1.38
C ALA A 50 -10.03 1.19 -0.47
N ALA A 51 -9.01 1.06 0.38
CA ALA A 51 -8.48 2.15 1.21
C ALA A 51 -7.43 3.03 0.49
N GLY A 52 -7.07 2.71 -0.76
CA GLY A 52 -6.10 3.46 -1.58
C GLY A 52 -4.63 3.15 -1.27
N LEU A 53 -4.34 2.18 -0.40
CA LEU A 53 -2.98 1.91 0.09
C LEU A 53 -2.08 1.18 -0.93
N LEU A 54 -2.66 0.64 -2.02
CA LEU A 54 -1.92 -0.08 -3.04
C LEU A 54 -1.34 0.81 -4.15
N SER A 55 -1.76 2.07 -4.25
CA SER A 55 -1.35 2.97 -5.33
C SER A 55 -0.93 4.37 -4.85
N LEU A 56 -0.44 4.49 -3.61
CA LEU A 56 -0.12 5.78 -3.01
C LEU A 56 0.93 6.59 -3.78
N ALA A 57 2.05 5.98 -4.18
CA ALA A 57 3.17 6.68 -4.81
C ALA A 57 2.97 6.92 -6.32
N GLN A 58 1.93 6.34 -6.91
CA GLN A 58 1.66 6.41 -8.35
C GLN A 58 1.00 7.77 -8.70
N PRO A 59 1.26 8.34 -9.89
CA PRO A 59 0.69 9.63 -10.28
C PRO A 59 -0.83 9.64 -10.35
N GLU A 60 -1.45 10.76 -9.98
CA GLU A 60 -2.91 10.95 -10.02
C GLU A 60 -3.52 10.81 -11.43
N GLU A 61 -2.79 11.20 -12.48
CA GLU A 61 -3.25 11.04 -13.88
C GLU A 61 -3.53 9.56 -14.26
N TRP A 62 -2.80 8.65 -13.60
CA TRP A 62 -2.96 7.20 -13.72
C TRP A 62 -3.77 6.60 -12.56
N GLY A 63 -4.25 7.45 -11.67
CA GLY A 63 -5.15 7.21 -10.54
C GLY A 63 -4.51 6.53 -9.33
N GLY A 64 -3.24 6.83 -9.08
CA GLY A 64 -2.69 6.74 -7.74
C GLY A 64 -2.95 8.01 -6.92
N ALA A 65 -2.34 8.10 -5.75
CA ALA A 65 -2.52 9.24 -4.83
C ALA A 65 -1.40 10.31 -4.92
N GLY A 66 -0.39 10.12 -5.78
CA GLY A 66 0.69 11.09 -5.96
C GLY A 66 1.55 11.36 -4.72
N GLN A 67 1.54 10.45 -3.74
CA GLN A 67 2.22 10.64 -2.46
C GLN A 67 3.74 10.64 -2.60
N LEU A 68 4.40 11.45 -1.78
CA LEU A 68 5.85 11.47 -1.68
C LEU A 68 6.36 10.13 -1.12
N PHE A 69 7.51 9.67 -1.61
CA PHE A 69 8.13 8.43 -1.13
C PHE A 69 8.43 8.47 0.37
N GLU A 70 8.75 9.63 0.94
CA GLU A 70 8.94 9.80 2.39
C GLU A 70 7.71 9.38 3.20
N ILE A 71 6.50 9.64 2.69
CA ILE A 71 5.25 9.25 3.34
C ILE A 71 4.92 7.80 3.01
N TYR A 72 5.01 7.41 1.73
CA TYR A 72 4.74 6.03 1.28
C TYR A 72 5.58 4.98 2.02
N LEU A 73 6.87 5.24 2.24
CA LEU A 73 7.75 4.30 2.94
C LEU A 73 7.36 4.14 4.41
N GLN A 74 6.85 5.20 5.06
CA GLN A 74 6.36 5.13 6.44
C GLN A 74 5.01 4.41 6.54
N VAL A 75 4.14 4.53 5.53
CA VAL A 75 2.93 3.70 5.42
C VAL A 75 3.31 2.22 5.29
N LEU A 76 4.29 1.91 4.45
CA LEU A 76 4.77 0.54 4.26
C LEU A 76 5.34 -0.05 5.56
N GLU A 77 6.02 0.77 6.36
CA GLU A 77 6.52 0.40 7.68
C GLU A 77 5.39 0.05 8.67
N GLU A 78 4.32 0.84 8.73
CA GLU A 78 3.15 0.55 9.57
C GLU A 78 2.45 -0.75 9.13
N LEU A 79 2.31 -1.00 7.82
CA LEU A 79 1.78 -2.27 7.32
C LEU A 79 2.68 -3.45 7.69
N ALA A 80 4.00 -3.27 7.61
CA ALA A 80 4.96 -4.32 7.95
C ALA A 80 4.91 -4.71 9.43
N ALA A 81 4.57 -3.76 10.31
CA ALA A 81 4.36 -4.03 11.73
C ALA A 81 3.13 -4.92 11.99
N GLY A 82 2.08 -4.83 11.15
CA GLY A 82 0.89 -5.70 11.23
C GLY A 82 1.01 -7.01 10.45
N GLY A 83 1.83 -7.05 9.39
CA GLY A 83 2.05 -8.26 8.59
C GLY A 83 3.12 -8.06 7.52
N ALA A 84 4.34 -8.54 7.79
CA ALA A 84 5.50 -8.35 6.92
C ALA A 84 5.31 -8.91 5.50
N ALA A 85 4.75 -10.11 5.35
CA ALA A 85 4.48 -10.72 4.04
C ALA A 85 3.51 -9.87 3.19
N VAL A 86 2.48 -9.31 3.83
CA VAL A 86 1.52 -8.42 3.16
C VAL A 86 2.20 -7.13 2.71
N ALA A 87 3.02 -6.50 3.57
CA ALA A 87 3.77 -5.30 3.22
C ALA A 87 4.74 -5.54 2.04
N VAL A 88 5.42 -6.69 2.00
CA VAL A 88 6.24 -7.10 0.84
C VAL A 88 5.38 -7.21 -0.42
N GLY A 89 4.16 -7.75 -0.32
CA GLY A 89 3.20 -7.79 -1.43
C GLY A 89 2.82 -6.39 -1.95
N VAL A 90 2.56 -5.44 -1.05
CA VAL A 90 2.26 -4.04 -1.41
C VAL A 90 3.45 -3.37 -2.12
N GLY A 91 4.66 -3.53 -1.58
CA GLY A 91 5.88 -3.03 -2.21
C GLY A 91 6.15 -3.66 -3.58
N GLY A 92 5.94 -4.98 -3.69
CA GLY A 92 6.05 -5.72 -4.94
C GLY A 92 5.06 -5.24 -6.01
N HIS A 93 3.82 -4.95 -5.63
CA HIS A 93 2.82 -4.37 -6.52
C HIS A 93 3.28 -3.04 -7.13
N SER A 94 3.84 -2.15 -6.30
CA SER A 94 4.40 -0.88 -6.77
C SER A 94 5.54 -1.09 -7.77
N LEU A 95 6.43 -2.06 -7.53
CA LEU A 95 7.50 -2.43 -8.47
C LEU A 95 6.94 -3.01 -9.78
N CYS A 96 5.88 -3.81 -9.74
CA CYS A 96 5.24 -4.34 -10.95
C CYS A 96 4.65 -3.24 -11.84
N CYS A 97 4.14 -2.15 -11.26
CA CYS A 97 3.62 -1.01 -12.01
C CYS A 97 4.73 -0.15 -12.63
N ASN A 98 5.91 -0.13 -12.03
CA ASN A 98 6.97 0.83 -12.33
C ASN A 98 7.47 0.78 -13.80
N PRO A 99 7.74 -0.38 -14.43
CA PRO A 99 8.18 -0.42 -15.83
C PRO A 99 7.19 0.25 -16.79
N LEU A 100 5.89 0.02 -16.59
CA LEU A 100 4.85 0.62 -17.43
C LEU A 100 4.73 2.13 -17.19
N LEU A 101 4.84 2.58 -15.94
CA LEU A 101 4.86 4.00 -15.59
C LEU A 101 6.07 4.73 -16.19
N SER A 102 7.26 4.15 -16.10
CA SER A 102 8.51 4.77 -16.55
C SER A 102 8.68 4.72 -18.08
N PHE A 103 8.31 3.61 -18.72
CA PHE A 103 8.70 3.34 -20.11
C PHE A 103 7.52 3.08 -21.07
N GLY A 104 6.30 2.90 -20.55
CA GLY A 104 5.12 2.65 -21.38
C GLY A 104 4.71 3.86 -22.20
N ALA A 105 4.16 3.60 -23.39
CA ALA A 105 3.46 4.62 -24.16
C ALA A 105 2.17 5.06 -23.45
N ASP A 106 1.69 6.27 -23.73
CA ASP A 106 0.46 6.80 -23.13
C ASP A 106 -0.77 5.88 -23.34
N GLU A 107 -0.86 5.24 -24.50
CA GLU A 107 -1.95 4.30 -24.81
C GLU A 107 -1.91 3.06 -23.91
N GLU A 108 -0.72 2.52 -23.68
CA GLU A 108 -0.47 1.36 -22.81
C GLU A 108 -0.77 1.70 -21.34
N LYS A 109 -0.29 2.88 -20.89
CA LYS A 109 -0.57 3.42 -19.57
C LYS A 109 -2.07 3.59 -19.33
N ARG A 110 -2.79 4.21 -20.27
CA ARG A 110 -4.26 4.37 -20.21
C ARG A 110 -4.98 3.03 -20.14
N ARG A 111 -4.50 2.04 -20.91
CA ARG A 111 -5.11 0.72 -21.01
C ARG A 111 -4.98 -0.09 -19.72
N TRP A 112 -3.82 -0.08 -19.08
CA TRP A 112 -3.52 -1.03 -18.00
C TRP A 112 -3.44 -0.42 -16.61
N LEU A 113 -2.84 0.77 -16.43
CA LEU A 113 -2.64 1.34 -15.09
C LEU A 113 -3.96 1.60 -14.36
N ARG A 114 -5.02 1.93 -15.10
CA ARG A 114 -6.35 2.13 -14.51
C ARG A 114 -6.97 0.87 -13.90
N GLY A 115 -6.60 -0.32 -14.37
CA GLY A 115 -7.02 -1.59 -13.80
C GLY A 115 -6.06 -2.11 -12.73
N MET A 116 -4.82 -1.63 -12.71
CA MET A 116 -3.77 -2.09 -11.78
C MET A 116 -3.79 -1.38 -10.43
N ARG A 117 -4.49 -0.25 -10.30
CA ARG A 117 -4.58 0.56 -9.07
C ARG A 117 -5.12 -0.15 -7.80
N ALA A 118 -5.67 -1.36 -7.98
CA ALA A 118 -6.29 -2.27 -7.01
C ALA A 118 -7.44 -1.67 -6.18
#